data_AF-A0A358SP01-F1
#
_entry.id   AF-A0A358SP01-F1
#
_cell.length_a   1.000
_cell.length_b   1.000
_cell.length_c   1.000
_cell.angle_alpha   90.00
_cell.angle_beta   90.00
_cell.angle_gamma   90.00
#
_symmetry.space_group_name_H-M   'P 1'
#
loop_
_entity.id
_entity.type
_entity.pdbx_description
1 polymer ?
#
loop_
_entity_poly.entity_id
_entity_poly.type
_entity_poly.pdbx_seq_one_letter_code
_entity_poly.pdbx_strand_id
1 'polypeptide(L)'
;WLPLPAAQHIPLSDEALRPAGASLGPGVLVLLPESSCGLAETARAVRYLASQSAGQCGPCSNGLPALAEAMEWIAYGRAGAADGLSWAQQLLRLVSGRGACHLPDGTASMAASALRVFGADLHRHLTRGPCQRVSRAGVLPVPRPPAGAS
;
A
#
# COMPACT_ATOMS: atom_id res chain seq x y z
N TRP A 1 2.70 -0.09 -7.53
CA TRP A 1 4.02 0.53 -7.69
C TRP A 1 4.85 -0.22 -8.71
N LEU A 2 5.55 0.51 -9.57
CA LEU A 2 6.55 -0.01 -10.50
C LEU A 2 7.83 0.85 -10.38
N PRO A 3 9.03 0.27 -10.46
CA PRO A 3 10.27 1.05 -10.58
C PRO A 3 10.24 1.88 -11.87
N LEU A 4 10.56 3.17 -11.80
CA LEU A 4 10.50 4.07 -12.96
C LEU A 4 11.32 3.57 -14.15
N PRO A 5 12.57 3.09 -14.00
CA PRO A 5 13.34 2.58 -15.14
C PRO A 5 12.68 1.40 -15.86
N ALA A 6 11.89 0.59 -15.12
CA ALA A 6 11.16 -0.54 -15.69
C ALA A 6 9.82 -0.12 -16.33
N ALA A 7 9.27 1.05 -15.97
CA ALA A 7 7.93 1.48 -16.39
C ALA A 7 7.94 2.58 -17.47
N GLN A 8 9.02 3.36 -17.59
CA GLN A 8 9.05 4.59 -18.40
C GLN A 8 8.82 4.40 -19.92
N HIS A 9 8.94 3.16 -20.41
CA HIS A 9 8.73 2.83 -21.82
C HIS A 9 7.51 1.93 -22.04
N ILE A 10 6.74 1.64 -21.00
CA ILE A 10 5.52 0.84 -21.13
C ILE A 10 4.40 1.76 -21.62
N PRO A 11 3.74 1.47 -22.76
CA PRO A 11 2.55 2.19 -23.18
C PRO A 11 1.46 2.19 -22.10
N LEU A 12 0.73 3.28 -21.97
CA LEU A 12 -0.30 3.42 -20.93
C LEU A 12 -1.59 2.71 -21.34
N SER A 13 -1.60 1.38 -21.25
CA SER A 13 -2.79 0.53 -21.44
C SER A 13 -2.75 -0.66 -20.48
N ASP A 14 -3.91 -1.21 -20.12
CA ASP A 14 -3.98 -2.41 -19.27
C ASP A 14 -3.24 -3.60 -19.90
N GLU A 15 -3.34 -3.76 -21.23
CA GLU A 15 -2.65 -4.83 -21.95
C GLU A 15 -1.12 -4.73 -21.79
N ALA A 16 -0.56 -3.53 -21.93
CA ALA A 16 0.88 -3.30 -21.85
C ALA A 16 1.40 -3.34 -20.40
N LEU A 17 0.59 -2.95 -19.41
CA LEU A 17 0.97 -2.95 -18.00
C LEU A 17 0.87 -4.33 -17.34
N ARG A 18 0.00 -5.21 -17.86
CA ARG A 18 -0.27 -6.54 -17.28
C ARG A 18 0.98 -7.41 -17.11
N PRO A 19 1.93 -7.51 -18.08
CA PRO A 19 3.17 -8.26 -17.89
C PRO A 19 4.05 -7.75 -16.74
N ALA A 20 3.96 -6.45 -16.41
CA ALA A 20 4.66 -5.84 -15.28
C ALA A 20 3.90 -6.03 -13.94
N GLY A 21 2.76 -6.74 -13.94
CA GLY A 21 1.91 -6.93 -12.77
C GLY A 21 1.23 -5.64 -12.31
N ALA A 22 0.94 -4.74 -13.24
CA ALA A 22 0.22 -3.50 -12.98
C ALA A 22 -1.05 -3.41 -13.84
N SER A 23 -1.96 -2.52 -13.45
CA SER A 23 -3.13 -2.13 -14.23
C SER A 23 -3.27 -0.60 -14.20
N LEU A 24 -3.90 -0.04 -15.23
CA LEU A 24 -4.22 1.38 -15.32
C LEU A 24 -5.37 1.76 -14.38
N GLY A 25 -6.31 0.83 -14.17
CA GLY A 25 -7.44 1.01 -13.26
C GLY A 25 -8.21 2.29 -13.57
N PRO A 26 -8.35 3.25 -12.63
CA PRO A 26 -9.11 4.49 -12.85
C PRO A 26 -8.37 5.53 -13.71
N GLY A 27 -7.25 5.20 -14.36
CA GLY A 27 -6.49 6.15 -15.19
C GLY A 27 -5.66 7.15 -14.38
N VAL A 28 -5.29 6.81 -13.14
CA VAL A 28 -4.50 7.68 -12.27
C VAL A 28 -3.04 7.22 -12.26
N LEU A 29 -2.15 8.10 -12.70
CA LEU A 29 -0.70 7.91 -12.64
C LEU A 29 -0.09 8.87 -11.64
N VAL A 30 0.75 8.38 -10.73
CA VAL A 30 1.47 9.19 -9.74
C VAL A 30 2.95 8.86 -9.78
N LEU A 31 3.77 9.92 -9.86
CA LEU A 31 5.21 9.83 -9.69
C LEU A 31 5.56 10.07 -8.22
N LEU A 32 6.20 9.09 -7.61
CA LEU A 32 6.70 9.22 -6.25
C LEU A 32 8.18 9.65 -6.29
N PRO A 33 8.53 10.84 -5.78
CA PRO A 33 9.91 11.29 -5.73
C PRO A 33 10.71 10.45 -4.73
N GLU A 34 12.01 10.29 -4.98
CA GLU A 34 12.93 9.54 -4.09
C GLU A 34 13.06 10.17 -2.70
N SER A 35 12.68 11.44 -2.56
CA SER A 35 12.61 12.16 -1.28
C SER A 35 11.43 11.73 -0.39
N SER A 36 10.54 10.86 -0.89
CA SER A 36 9.41 10.29 -0.15
C SER A 36 9.69 8.86 0.36
N CYS A 37 8.99 8.44 1.41
CA CYS A 37 8.98 7.04 1.84
C CYS A 37 7.81 6.29 1.19
N GLY A 38 8.10 5.36 0.28
CA GLY A 38 7.06 4.58 -0.40
C GLY A 38 6.22 3.69 0.52
N LEU A 39 6.80 3.23 1.63
CA LEU A 39 6.07 2.46 2.64
C LEU A 39 5.07 3.34 3.41
N ALA A 40 5.49 4.53 3.84
CA ALA A 40 4.59 5.47 4.54
C ALA A 40 3.50 6.02 3.61
N GLU A 41 3.84 6.29 2.35
CA GLU A 41 2.87 6.70 1.32
C GLU A 41 1.80 5.62 1.13
N THR A 42 2.23 4.36 0.97
CA THR A 42 1.32 3.24 0.81
C THR A 42 0.49 3.01 2.06
N ALA A 43 1.07 3.11 3.27
CA ALA A 43 0.33 2.94 4.51
C ALA A 43 -0.82 3.96 4.65
N ARG A 44 -0.57 5.23 4.32
CA ARG A 44 -1.63 6.26 4.29
C ARG A 44 -2.74 5.92 3.29
N ALA A 45 -2.37 5.52 2.08
CA ALA A 45 -3.33 5.19 1.03
C ALA A 45 -4.15 3.95 1.38
N VAL A 46 -3.53 2.88 1.89
CA VAL A 46 -4.22 1.66 2.35
C VAL A 46 -5.17 1.98 3.51
N ARG A 47 -4.75 2.79 4.49
CA ARG A 47 -5.62 3.24 5.58
C ARG A 47 -6.86 3.98 5.07
N TYR A 48 -6.67 4.89 4.11
CA TYR A 48 -7.77 5.60 3.50
C TYR A 48 -8.72 4.68 2.73
N LEU A 49 -8.18 3.80 1.87
CA LEU A 49 -9.00 2.85 1.12
C LEU A 49 -9.78 1.90 2.05
N ALA A 50 -9.17 1.49 3.17
CA ALA A 50 -9.86 0.71 4.19
C ALA A 50 -11.04 1.49 4.81
N SER A 51 -10.92 2.81 5.01
CA SER A 51 -12.03 3.63 5.52
C SER A 51 -13.11 3.92 4.48
N GLN A 52 -12.82 3.75 3.19
CA GLN A 52 -13.80 3.85 2.10
C GLN A 52 -14.52 2.52 1.83
N SER A 53 -14.25 1.49 2.63
CA SER A 53 -14.88 0.18 2.52
C SER A 53 -16.38 0.25 2.84
N ALA A 54 -17.19 -0.38 2.00
CA ALA A 54 -18.63 -0.54 2.25
C ALA A 54 -18.97 -1.61 3.31
N GLY A 55 -17.99 -2.37 3.82
CA GLY A 55 -18.21 -3.37 4.88
C GLY A 55 -19.04 -4.60 4.49
N GLN A 56 -19.28 -4.82 3.19
CA GLN A 56 -20.21 -5.88 2.71
C GLN A 56 -19.64 -7.30 2.71
N CYS A 57 -18.33 -7.48 2.93
CA CYS A 57 -17.68 -8.79 2.90
C CYS A 57 -16.57 -8.91 3.95
N GLY A 58 -16.18 -10.14 4.29
CA GLY A 58 -15.12 -10.40 5.29
C GLY A 58 -13.81 -9.64 5.02
N PRO A 59 -13.29 -9.62 3.77
CA PRO A 59 -12.13 -8.79 3.44
C PRO A 59 -12.33 -7.29 3.70
N CYS A 60 -13.52 -6.77 3.43
CA CYS A 60 -13.86 -5.37 3.68
C CYS A 60 -13.90 -5.02 5.17
N SER A 61 -14.54 -5.87 5.99
CA SER A 61 -14.80 -5.56 7.40
C SER A 61 -13.63 -5.92 8.32
N ASN A 62 -12.88 -6.98 7.98
CA ASN A 62 -11.78 -7.47 8.82
C ASN A 62 -10.43 -7.35 8.11
N GLY A 63 -10.37 -7.68 6.82
CA GLY A 63 -9.11 -7.78 6.08
C GLY A 63 -8.43 -6.44 5.82
N LEU A 64 -9.16 -5.44 5.28
CA LEU A 64 -8.59 -4.13 4.95
C LEU A 64 -8.17 -3.31 6.16
N PRO A 65 -8.95 -3.25 7.27
CA PRO A 65 -8.50 -2.57 8.48
C PRO A 65 -7.22 -3.20 9.06
N ALA A 66 -7.15 -4.53 9.10
CA ALA A 66 -5.96 -5.27 9.54
C ALA A 66 -4.76 -5.02 8.62
N LEU A 67 -4.97 -4.99 7.30
CA LEU A 67 -3.88 -4.73 6.35
C LEU A 67 -3.35 -3.29 6.49
N ALA A 68 -4.23 -2.33 6.72
CA ALA A 68 -3.84 -0.95 7.00
C ALA A 68 -2.98 -0.85 8.26
N GLU A 69 -3.37 -1.54 9.34
CA GLU A 69 -2.60 -1.59 10.57
C GLU A 69 -1.22 -2.25 10.37
N ALA A 70 -1.16 -3.41 9.71
CA ALA A 70 0.09 -4.07 9.39
C ALA A 70 1.04 -3.16 8.59
N MET A 71 0.52 -2.44 7.60
CA MET A 71 1.30 -1.48 6.81
C MET A 71 1.78 -0.28 7.65
N GLU A 72 1.00 0.19 8.62
CA GLU A 72 1.43 1.23 9.57
C GLU A 72 2.53 0.73 10.51
N TRP A 73 2.48 -0.54 10.95
CA TRP A 73 3.54 -1.13 11.76
C TRP A 73 4.86 -1.22 10.99
N ILE A 74 4.79 -1.62 9.72
CA ILE A 74 5.96 -1.65 8.82
C ILE A 74 6.49 -0.24 8.55
N ALA A 75 5.61 0.72 8.28
CA ALA A 75 6.01 2.07 7.90
C ALA A 75 6.56 2.88 9.10
N TYR A 76 5.93 2.76 10.26
CA TYR A 76 6.16 3.65 11.41
C TYR A 76 6.71 2.94 12.66
N GLY A 77 6.88 1.62 12.64
CA GLY A 77 7.50 0.87 13.74
C GLY A 77 6.66 0.76 15.02
N ARG A 78 5.33 0.90 14.95
CA ARG A 78 4.44 1.01 16.13
C ARG A 78 4.34 -0.24 17.01
N ALA A 79 4.46 -1.45 16.44
CA ALA A 79 4.38 -2.71 17.19
C ALA A 79 5.34 -3.79 16.65
N GLY A 80 6.47 -3.37 16.07
CA GLY A 80 7.45 -4.26 15.44
C GLY A 80 7.20 -4.47 13.94
N ALA A 81 8.14 -4.01 13.12
CA ALA A 81 7.97 -4.06 11.66
C ALA A 81 8.02 -5.49 11.08
N ALA A 82 8.71 -6.42 11.74
CA ALA A 82 8.82 -7.82 11.30
C ALA A 82 7.49 -8.57 11.43
N ASP A 83 6.82 -8.42 12.57
CA ASP A 83 5.49 -9.00 12.79
C ASP A 83 4.48 -8.38 11.83
N GLY A 84 4.56 -7.06 11.63
CA GLY A 84 3.77 -6.36 10.61
C GLY A 84 3.96 -6.95 9.20
N LEU A 85 5.19 -7.27 8.80
CA LEU A 85 5.45 -7.88 7.49
C LEU A 85 4.85 -9.28 7.37
N SER A 86 5.06 -10.13 8.38
CA SER A 86 4.50 -11.49 8.41
C SER A 86 2.97 -11.45 8.31
N TRP A 87 2.35 -10.58 9.10
CA TRP A 87 0.91 -10.41 9.12
C TRP A 87 0.37 -9.83 7.80
N ALA A 88 1.02 -8.80 7.24
CA ALA A 88 0.67 -8.26 5.94
C ALA A 88 0.69 -9.33 4.85
N GLN A 89 1.72 -10.18 4.81
CA GLN A 89 1.81 -11.27 3.83
C GLN A 89 0.67 -12.30 3.98
N GLN A 90 0.24 -12.61 5.20
CA GLN A 90 -0.93 -13.45 5.43
C GLN A 90 -2.22 -12.78 4.94
N LEU A 91 -2.43 -11.52 5.30
CA LEU A 91 -3.60 -10.74 4.93
C LEU A 91 -3.74 -10.58 3.42
N LEU A 92 -2.62 -10.37 2.70
CA LEU A 92 -2.62 -10.28 1.24
C LEU A 92 -3.22 -11.54 0.57
N ARG A 93 -2.98 -12.74 1.13
CA ARG A 93 -3.58 -14.00 0.64
C ARG A 93 -5.05 -14.17 1.04
N LEU A 94 -5.45 -13.59 2.16
CA LEU A 94 -6.82 -13.67 2.67
C LEU A 94 -7.77 -12.65 2.03
N VAL A 95 -7.24 -11.51 1.58
CA VAL A 95 -8.02 -10.43 0.98
C VAL A 95 -8.24 -10.65 -0.51
N SER A 96 -7.17 -10.99 -1.24
CA SER A 96 -7.18 -11.02 -2.70
C SER A 96 -8.16 -12.06 -3.26
N GLY A 97 -9.02 -11.65 -4.18
CA GLY A 97 -9.99 -12.48 -4.89
C GLY A 97 -11.20 -12.90 -4.07
N ARG A 98 -11.40 -12.32 -2.87
CA ARG A 98 -12.47 -12.73 -1.93
C ARG A 98 -13.47 -11.63 -1.61
N GLY A 99 -13.32 -10.45 -2.23
CA GLY A 99 -14.20 -9.31 -2.03
C GLY A 99 -15.52 -9.44 -2.79
N ALA A 100 -16.57 -8.77 -2.28
CA ALA A 100 -17.81 -8.56 -3.04
C ALA A 100 -17.65 -7.53 -4.18
N CYS A 101 -16.55 -6.76 -4.16
CA CYS A 101 -16.14 -5.83 -5.21
C CYS A 101 -14.61 -5.83 -5.33
N HIS A 102 -14.05 -5.02 -6.24
CA HIS A 102 -12.61 -4.96 -6.48
C HIS A 102 -11.81 -4.01 -5.56
N LEU A 103 -12.46 -3.28 -4.65
CA LEU A 103 -11.74 -2.42 -3.69
C LEU A 103 -10.71 -3.21 -2.85
N PRO A 104 -11.03 -4.39 -2.30
CA PRO A 104 -10.06 -5.15 -1.53
C PRO A 104 -8.88 -5.63 -2.38
N ASP A 105 -9.14 -6.06 -3.62
CA ASP A 105 -8.10 -6.52 -4.55
C ASP A 105 -7.14 -5.40 -4.92
N GLY A 106 -7.68 -4.21 -5.26
CA GLY A 106 -6.88 -3.04 -5.59
C GLY A 106 -6.02 -2.59 -4.41
N THR A 107 -6.59 -2.60 -3.20
CA THR A 107 -5.87 -2.21 -1.97
C THR A 107 -4.77 -3.21 -1.63
N ALA A 108 -5.04 -4.51 -1.73
CA ALA A 108 -4.05 -5.57 -1.51
C ALA A 108 -2.93 -5.51 -2.56
N SER A 109 -3.26 -5.32 -3.84
CA SER A 109 -2.27 -5.18 -4.92
C SER A 109 -1.34 -3.99 -4.69
N MET A 110 -1.89 -2.85 -4.26
CA MET A 110 -1.10 -1.67 -3.92
C MET A 110 -0.11 -1.96 -2.78
N ALA A 111 -0.59 -2.57 -1.68
CA ALA A 111 0.26 -2.97 -0.56
C ALA A 111 1.35 -3.98 -0.96
N ALA A 112 0.99 -5.04 -1.68
CA ALA A 112 1.92 -6.06 -2.16
C ALA A 112 3.02 -5.46 -3.05
N SER A 113 2.63 -4.59 -4.00
CA SER A 113 3.60 -3.94 -4.87
C SER A 113 4.54 -3.01 -4.11
N ALA A 114 4.10 -2.37 -3.02
CA ALA A 114 4.95 -1.53 -2.19
C ALA A 114 6.02 -2.34 -1.47
N LEU A 115 5.64 -3.46 -0.85
CA LEU A 115 6.57 -4.35 -0.16
C LEU A 115 7.66 -4.90 -1.10
N ARG A 116 7.30 -5.15 -2.37
CA ARG A 116 8.23 -5.60 -3.41
C ARG A 116 9.13 -4.46 -3.93
N VAL A 117 8.54 -3.35 -4.38
CA VAL A 117 9.27 -2.25 -5.04
C VAL A 117 10.17 -1.51 -4.06
N PHE A 118 9.71 -1.30 -2.83
CA PHE A 118 10.47 -0.61 -1.79
C PHE A 118 11.23 -1.59 -0.89
N GLY A 119 11.68 -2.74 -1.42
CA GLY A 119 12.33 -3.80 -0.65
C GLY A 119 13.56 -3.34 0.13
N ALA A 120 14.36 -2.42 -0.40
CA ALA A 120 15.50 -1.83 0.31
C ALA A 120 15.06 -0.96 1.51
N ASP A 121 13.99 -0.18 1.33
CA ASP A 121 13.39 0.63 2.39
C ASP A 121 12.75 -0.26 3.46
N LEU A 122 12.10 -1.35 3.03
CA LEU A 122 11.52 -2.36 3.90
C LEU A 122 12.60 -3.01 4.76
N HIS A 123 13.70 -3.48 4.14
CA HIS A 123 14.81 -4.08 4.87
C HIS A 123 15.38 -3.13 5.94
N ARG A 124 15.55 -1.84 5.61
CA ARG A 124 15.96 -0.83 6.59
C ARG A 124 14.91 -0.68 7.70
N HIS A 125 13.62 -0.57 7.38
CA HIS A 125 12.57 -0.42 8.40
C HIS A 125 12.54 -1.58 9.39
N LEU A 126 12.77 -2.80 8.89
CA LEU A 126 12.82 -4.02 9.69
C LEU A 126 14.04 -4.07 10.63
N THR A 127 15.20 -3.60 10.17
CA THR A 127 16.49 -3.79 10.88
C THR A 127 16.93 -2.57 11.67
N ARG A 128 16.54 -1.36 11.26
CA ARG A 128 17.00 -0.07 11.80
C ARG A 128 15.86 0.87 12.18
N GLY A 129 14.61 0.46 11.94
CA GLY A 129 13.44 1.30 12.17
C GLY A 129 13.12 2.27 11.02
N PRO A 130 12.05 3.08 11.17
CA PRO A 130 11.55 3.98 10.13
C PRO A 130 12.59 4.97 9.63
N CYS A 131 12.63 5.24 8.32
CA CYS A 131 13.47 6.33 7.80
C CYS A 131 12.96 7.72 8.17
N GLN A 132 13.83 8.71 8.07
CA GLN A 132 13.48 10.13 8.23
C GLN A 132 12.41 10.62 7.25
N ARG A 133 12.24 9.94 6.09
CA ARG A 133 11.24 10.32 5.07
C ARG A 133 9.80 10.02 5.49
N VAL A 134 9.56 9.24 6.55
CA VAL A 134 8.19 8.93 7.01
C VAL A 134 7.43 10.15 7.52
N SER A 135 8.15 11.18 7.99
CA SER A 135 7.58 12.44 8.49
C SER A 135 7.32 13.47 7.40
N ARG A 136 7.71 13.20 6.15
CA ARG A 136 7.45 14.10 5.01
C ARG A 136 5.96 14.10 4.67
N ALA A 137 5.48 15.22 4.13
CA ALA A 137 4.13 15.31 3.60
C ALA A 137 3.90 14.24 2.53
N GLY A 138 2.68 13.67 2.50
CA GLY A 138 2.30 12.69 1.50
C GLY A 138 2.20 13.30 0.11
N VAL A 139 2.50 12.48 -0.90
CA VAL A 139 2.43 12.87 -2.31
C VAL A 139 1.06 12.55 -2.89
N LEU A 140 0.46 11.42 -2.48
CA LEU A 140 -0.91 11.10 -2.84
C LEU A 140 -1.85 12.08 -2.10
N PRO A 141 -2.90 12.56 -2.78
CA PRO A 141 -3.89 13.47 -2.20
C PRO A 141 -4.86 12.73 -1.28
N VAL A 142 -4.33 11.94 -0.33
CA VAL A 142 -5.11 11.21 0.66
C VAL A 142 -5.61 12.21 1.71
N PRO A 143 -6.94 12.33 1.92
CA PRO A 143 -7.48 13.18 2.97
C PRO A 143 -6.92 12.79 4.34
N ARG A 144 -6.56 13.79 5.15
CA ARG A 144 -6.22 13.52 6.55
C ARG A 144 -7.50 13.08 7.28
N PRO A 145 -7.40 12.10 8.19
CA PRO A 145 -8.53 11.80 9.07
C PRO A 145 -8.93 13.07 9.83
N PRO A 146 -10.23 13.33 10.04
CA PRO A 146 -10.67 14.39 10.92
C PRO A 146 -10.05 14.17 12.31
N ALA A 147 -9.69 15.25 13.00
CA ALA A 147 -9.12 15.16 14.33
C ALA A 147 -10.08 14.41 15.28
N GLY A 148 -9.63 13.30 15.87
CA GLY A 148 -10.38 12.54 16.88
C GLY A 148 -10.94 11.19 16.43
N ALA A 149 -10.75 10.74 15.19
CA ALA A 149 -11.06 9.36 14.79
C ALA A 149 -9.97 8.40 15.31
N SER A 150 -10.24 7.70 16.41
CA SER A 150 -9.44 6.57 16.91
C SER A 150 -10.10 5.26 16.54
#